data_AF-A0A2B5X3X1-F1
#
_entry.id   AF-A0A2B5X3X1-F1
#
_cell.length_a   1.000
_cell.length_b   1.000
_cell.length_c   1.000
_cell.angle_alpha   90.00
_cell.angle_beta   90.00
_cell.angle_gamma   90.00
#
_symmetry.space_group_name_H-M   'P 1'
#
loop_
_entity.id
_entity.type
_entity.pdbx_description
1 polymer ?
#
loop_
_entity_poly.entity_id
_entity_poly.type
_entity_poly.pdbx_seq_one_letter_code
_entity_poly.pdbx_strand_id
1 'polypeptide(L)'
;MLKKILLCLFVGGILFSTVGIFKNQSVSAAGINSSVTVNNTTYKWSETSWGSNRGITINPGQHVYQLSPNPHNDPWYNKNQVKFYDQIINQVANQGNINHWTTNTWATAIHDIKVDGITYTLNIR
;
A
#
# COMPACT_ATOMS: atom_id res chain seq x y z
N MET A 1 47.83 -42.40 -10.82
CA MET A 1 47.80 -42.63 -9.35
C MET A 1 48.12 -41.29 -8.68
N LEU A 2 47.12 -40.60 -8.12
CA LEU A 2 46.89 -40.45 -6.66
C LEU A 2 48.14 -39.91 -5.93
N LYS A 3 48.18 -38.78 -5.21
CA LYS A 3 47.16 -37.98 -4.52
C LYS A 3 47.63 -36.53 -4.34
N LYS A 4 46.66 -35.62 -4.42
CA LYS A 4 46.68 -34.26 -3.89
C LYS A 4 46.71 -34.30 -2.36
N ILE A 5 47.52 -33.46 -1.72
CA ILE A 5 47.25 -32.96 -0.36
C ILE A 5 47.57 -31.46 -0.36
N LEU A 6 46.53 -30.67 -0.62
CA LEU A 6 46.53 -29.23 -0.45
C LEU A 6 46.13 -28.96 1.01
N LEU A 7 47.00 -28.25 1.71
CA LEU A 7 46.84 -27.81 3.09
C LEU A 7 45.75 -26.72 3.15
N CYS A 8 44.63 -27.01 3.81
CA CYS A 8 43.63 -26.00 4.18
C CYS A 8 43.81 -25.62 5.65
N LEU A 9 44.18 -24.36 5.92
CA LEU A 9 43.82 -23.65 7.15
C LEU A 9 43.58 -22.18 6.77
N PHE A 10 42.32 -21.83 6.46
CA PHE A 10 41.43 -21.06 7.34
C PHE A 10 42.00 -19.68 7.75
N VAL A 11 41.95 -18.72 6.82
CA VAL A 11 41.91 -17.30 7.17
C VAL A 11 40.44 -16.92 7.31
N GLY A 12 39.98 -16.83 8.56
CA GLY A 12 38.66 -16.31 8.91
C GLY A 12 38.55 -14.84 8.57
N GLY A 13 38.10 -14.54 7.35
CA GLY A 13 37.67 -13.21 6.95
C GLY A 13 36.21 -13.00 7.34
N ILE A 14 35.97 -12.32 8.46
CA ILE A 14 34.65 -11.76 8.77
C ILE A 14 34.48 -10.54 7.84
N LEU A 15 33.79 -10.72 6.71
CA LEU A 15 33.25 -9.61 5.93
C LEU A 15 31.87 -9.23 6.48
N PHE A 16 31.83 -8.24 7.36
CA PHE A 16 30.61 -7.47 7.61
C PHE A 16 30.41 -6.50 6.43
N SER A 17 29.58 -6.89 5.46
CA SER A 17 29.08 -5.98 4.43
C SER A 17 27.85 -5.25 4.97
N THR A 18 28.05 -4.19 5.75
CA THR A 18 26.98 -3.21 6.01
C THR A 18 26.89 -2.27 4.81
N VAL A 19 26.24 -2.71 3.74
CA VAL A 19 25.73 -1.79 2.72
C VAL A 19 24.51 -1.09 3.34
N GLY A 20 24.78 -0.05 4.12
CA GLY A 20 23.77 0.90 4.54
C GLY A 20 23.32 1.69 3.32
N ILE A 21 22.28 1.21 2.64
CA ILE A 21 21.58 1.97 1.61
C ILE A 21 20.86 3.11 2.33
N PHE A 22 21.47 4.30 2.33
CA PHE A 22 20.80 5.53 2.70
C PHE A 22 19.62 5.72 1.74
N LYS A 23 18.40 5.50 2.24
CA LYS A 23 17.18 5.81 1.51
C LYS A 23 17.14 7.32 1.30
N ASN A 24 17.32 7.72 0.05
CA ASN A 24 17.10 9.07 -0.47
C ASN A 24 15.67 9.50 -0.08
N GLN A 25 15.54 10.36 0.93
CA GLN A 25 14.25 10.97 1.25
C GLN A 25 14.07 12.18 0.36
N SER A 26 13.44 11.97 -0.80
CA SER A 26 12.86 13.06 -1.57
C SER A 26 11.68 13.62 -0.79
N VAL A 27 11.86 14.79 -0.18
CA VAL A 27 10.77 15.58 0.41
C VAL A 27 9.87 16.14 -0.70
N SER A 28 8.98 15.27 -1.20
CA SER A 28 7.75 15.72 -1.85
C SER A 28 6.82 16.23 -0.76
N ALA A 29 6.02 17.28 -1.01
CA ALA A 29 4.92 17.64 -0.13
C ALA A 29 4.02 16.39 0.02
N ALA A 30 4.18 15.68 1.14
CA ALA A 30 3.89 14.26 1.19
C ALA A 30 2.38 14.01 1.30
N GLY A 31 1.69 14.05 0.15
CA GLY A 31 0.36 13.48 0.05
C GLY A 31 0.39 12.01 0.47
N ILE A 32 -0.69 11.52 1.08
CA ILE A 32 -0.76 10.15 1.58
C ILE A 32 -0.75 9.20 0.38
N ASN A 33 0.27 8.36 0.28
CA ASN A 33 0.42 7.40 -0.80
C ASN A 33 1.25 6.18 -0.35
N SER A 34 0.99 5.03 -0.96
CA SER A 34 1.78 3.81 -0.75
C SER A 34 1.49 2.81 -1.88
N SER A 35 1.79 1.54 -1.65
CA SER A 35 1.50 0.43 -2.54
C SER A 35 0.75 -0.68 -1.82
N VAL A 36 -0.05 -1.45 -2.55
CA VAL A 36 -0.77 -2.62 -2.03
C VAL A 36 -0.80 -3.72 -3.08
N THR A 37 -0.68 -4.98 -2.66
CA THR A 37 -0.79 -6.13 -3.56
C THR A 37 -2.21 -6.68 -3.51
N VAL A 38 -2.85 -6.76 -4.68
CA VAL A 38 -4.17 -7.35 -4.89
C VAL A 38 -4.05 -8.37 -6.01
N ASN A 39 -4.46 -9.61 -5.74
CA ASN A 39 -4.43 -10.74 -6.66
C ASN A 39 -3.07 -10.88 -7.38
N ASN A 40 -1.99 -10.88 -6.60
CA ASN A 40 -0.59 -10.96 -7.05
C ASN A 40 -0.11 -9.77 -7.92
N THR A 41 -0.90 -8.70 -8.04
CA THR A 41 -0.51 -7.48 -8.75
C THR A 41 -0.29 -6.36 -7.75
N THR A 42 0.85 -5.68 -7.84
CA THR A 42 1.15 -4.53 -6.98
C THR A 42 0.59 -3.26 -7.61
N TYR A 43 -0.30 -2.60 -6.86
CA TYR A 43 -0.89 -1.32 -7.20
C TYR A 43 -0.26 -0.21 -6.37
N LYS A 44 -0.06 0.96 -6.98
CA LYS A 44 0.21 2.21 -6.26
C LYS A 44 -1.12 2.86 -5.92
N TRP A 45 -1.23 3.42 -4.72
CA TRP A 45 -2.40 4.16 -4.32
C TRP A 45 -2.03 5.50 -3.69
N SER A 46 -2.94 6.46 -3.79
CA SER A 46 -2.82 7.74 -3.11
C SER A 46 -4.19 8.25 -2.67
N GLU A 47 -4.20 9.04 -1.60
CA GLU A 47 -5.33 9.91 -1.28
C GLU A 47 -5.66 10.77 -2.50
N THR A 48 -6.95 10.96 -2.75
CA THR A 48 -7.46 11.92 -3.73
C THR A 48 -8.43 12.87 -3.05
N SER A 49 -8.31 14.17 -3.34
CA SER A 49 -9.10 15.22 -2.73
C SER A 49 -9.80 16.05 -3.80
N TRP A 50 -11.09 16.32 -3.59
CA TRP A 50 -11.91 17.19 -4.45
C TRP A 50 -12.63 18.22 -3.61
N GLY A 51 -11.87 19.18 -3.08
CA GLY A 51 -12.37 20.17 -2.14
C GLY A 51 -12.63 19.54 -0.77
N SER A 52 -13.91 19.46 -0.37
CA SER A 52 -14.30 18.80 0.88
C SER A 52 -14.41 17.28 0.75
N ASN A 53 -14.49 16.71 -0.45
CA ASN A 53 -14.62 15.26 -0.63
C ASN A 53 -13.25 14.57 -0.61
N ARG A 54 -13.24 13.34 -0.10
CA ARG A 54 -12.05 12.49 0.00
C ARG A 54 -12.25 11.17 -0.72
N GLY A 55 -11.15 10.63 -1.22
CA GLY A 55 -11.13 9.44 -2.03
C GLY A 55 -9.75 8.80 -2.11
N ILE A 56 -9.65 7.80 -2.97
CA ILE A 56 -8.45 7.02 -3.23
C ILE A 56 -8.33 6.83 -4.74
N THR A 57 -7.13 7.04 -5.26
CA THR A 57 -6.77 6.60 -6.62
C THR A 57 -5.87 5.37 -6.50
N ILE A 58 -6.14 4.34 -7.30
CA ILE A 58 -5.37 3.09 -7.36
C ILE A 58 -4.94 2.82 -8.82
N ASN A 59 -3.65 2.56 -9.03
CA ASN A 59 -3.02 2.38 -10.33
C ASN A 59 -2.13 1.13 -10.36
N PRO A 60 -2.00 0.41 -11.49
CA PRO A 60 -2.52 0.71 -12.82
C PRO A 60 -4.05 0.58 -12.93
N GLY A 61 -4.64 1.15 -13.99
CA GLY A 61 -6.08 1.06 -14.28
C GLY A 61 -6.92 2.29 -13.91
N GLN A 62 -6.32 3.31 -13.29
CA GLN A 62 -6.97 4.57 -12.91
C GLN A 62 -8.27 4.38 -12.12
N HIS A 63 -8.26 3.48 -11.14
CA HIS A 63 -9.43 3.25 -10.29
C HIS A 63 -9.52 4.37 -9.27
N VAL A 64 -10.48 5.27 -9.47
CA VAL A 64 -10.70 6.44 -8.62
C VAL A 64 -11.99 6.25 -7.85
N TYR A 65 -11.89 6.25 -6.52
CA TYR A 65 -13.01 6.03 -5.63
C TYR A 65 -13.24 7.22 -4.71
N GLN A 66 -14.49 7.60 -4.55
CA GLN A 66 -14.94 8.52 -3.51
C GLN A 66 -15.43 7.76 -2.28
N LEU A 67 -15.07 8.26 -1.10
CA LEU A 67 -15.50 7.70 0.19
C LEU A 67 -16.86 8.27 0.60
N SER A 68 -17.76 7.37 1.01
CA SER A 68 -19.07 7.70 1.58
C SER A 68 -19.30 6.88 2.86
N PRO A 69 -19.55 7.49 4.03
CA PRO A 69 -19.66 8.93 4.26
C PRO A 69 -18.34 9.67 4.00
N ASN A 70 -18.40 10.99 3.82
CA ASN A 70 -17.20 11.78 3.57
C ASN A 70 -16.37 11.94 4.87
N PRO A 71 -15.14 11.40 4.94
CA PRO A 71 -14.35 11.43 6.17
C PRO A 71 -13.83 12.83 6.53
N HIS A 72 -13.88 13.81 5.62
CA HIS A 72 -13.40 15.16 5.90
C HIS A 72 -14.06 15.83 7.12
N ASN A 73 -15.31 15.46 7.41
CA ASN A 73 -16.08 15.99 8.54
C ASN A 73 -15.81 15.25 9.86
N ASP A 74 -15.00 14.18 9.85
CA ASP A 74 -14.67 13.40 11.03
C ASP A 74 -13.39 13.95 11.72
N PRO A 75 -13.47 14.45 12.97
CA PRO A 75 -12.30 14.89 13.72
C PRO A 75 -11.24 13.82 13.93
N TRP A 76 -11.62 12.53 13.99
CA TRP A 76 -10.67 11.44 14.14
C TRP A 76 -9.86 11.27 12.86
N TYR A 77 -10.51 11.19 11.70
CA TYR A 77 -9.84 11.16 10.39
C TYR A 77 -8.83 12.30 10.25
N ASN A 78 -9.23 13.54 10.57
CA ASN A 78 -8.37 14.72 10.42
C ASN A 78 -7.07 14.64 11.25
N LYS A 79 -7.04 13.82 12.31
CA LYS A 79 -5.84 13.56 13.12
C LYS A 79 -5.11 12.26 12.74
N ASN A 80 -5.75 11.37 12.00
CA ASN A 80 -5.30 9.99 11.77
C ASN A 80 -5.30 9.59 10.28
N GLN A 81 -5.14 10.55 9.36
CA GLN A 81 -5.35 10.32 7.93
C GLN A 81 -4.54 9.14 7.37
N VAL A 82 -3.25 9.02 7.71
CA VAL A 82 -2.40 7.90 7.24
C VAL A 82 -2.97 6.56 7.71
N LYS A 83 -3.27 6.45 9.01
CA LYS A 83 -3.86 5.25 9.60
C LYS A 83 -5.22 4.91 8.99
N PHE A 84 -6.03 5.92 8.72
CA PHE A 84 -7.32 5.78 8.05
C PHE A 84 -7.17 5.14 6.67
N TYR A 85 -6.28 5.68 5.83
CA TYR A 85 -6.06 5.15 4.48
C TYR A 85 -5.42 3.75 4.49
N ASP A 86 -4.48 3.48 5.40
CA ASP A 86 -3.92 2.14 5.55
C ASP A 86 -5.00 1.10 5.90
N GLN A 87 -5.93 1.44 6.81
CA GLN A 87 -7.03 0.56 7.19
C GLN A 87 -8.02 0.32 6.05
N ILE A 88 -8.31 1.34 5.23
CA ILE A 88 -9.15 1.18 4.03
C ILE A 88 -8.47 0.26 3.03
N ILE A 89 -7.23 0.57 2.68
CA ILE A 89 -6.50 -0.14 1.63
C ILE A 89 -6.31 -1.62 1.97
N ASN A 90 -6.04 -1.94 3.24
CA ASN A 90 -5.93 -3.34 3.68
C ASN A 90 -7.24 -4.12 3.49
N GLN A 91 -8.39 -3.50 3.77
CA GLN A 91 -9.69 -4.13 3.58
C GLN A 91 -10.06 -4.24 2.09
N VAL A 92 -9.80 -3.20 1.30
CA VAL A 92 -9.95 -3.20 -0.16
C VAL A 92 -9.13 -4.32 -0.79
N ALA A 93 -7.87 -4.48 -0.37
CA ALA A 93 -7.01 -5.54 -0.87
C ALA A 93 -7.50 -6.93 -0.46
N ASN A 94 -7.98 -7.11 0.76
CA ASN A 94 -8.57 -8.37 1.18
C ASN A 94 -9.79 -8.73 0.33
N GLN A 95 -10.72 -7.80 0.11
CA GLN A 95 -11.86 -8.02 -0.77
C GLN A 95 -11.44 -8.30 -2.22
N GLY A 96 -10.47 -7.56 -2.74
CA GLY A 96 -9.95 -7.79 -4.09
C GLY A 96 -9.23 -9.12 -4.25
N ASN A 97 -8.56 -9.62 -3.21
CA ASN A 97 -7.96 -10.95 -3.18
C ASN A 97 -9.03 -12.04 -3.20
N ILE A 98 -10.08 -11.91 -2.37
CA ILE A 98 -11.20 -12.85 -2.31
C ILE A 98 -11.95 -12.92 -3.65
N ASN A 99 -12.17 -11.76 -4.29
CA ASN A 99 -12.90 -11.66 -5.55
C ASN A 99 -12.01 -11.74 -6.79
N HIS A 100 -10.71 -12.03 -6.63
CA HIS A 100 -9.73 -12.12 -7.70
C HIS A 100 -9.76 -10.91 -8.65
N TRP A 101 -9.83 -9.69 -8.10
CA TRP A 101 -9.77 -8.48 -8.91
C TRP A 101 -8.46 -8.42 -9.69
N THR A 102 -8.58 -8.02 -10.94
CA THR A 102 -7.50 -7.69 -11.86
C THR A 102 -7.64 -6.22 -12.21
N THR A 103 -6.68 -5.66 -12.94
CA THR A 103 -6.73 -4.27 -13.40
C THR A 103 -8.03 -3.90 -14.14
N ASN A 104 -8.77 -4.86 -14.69
CA ASN A 104 -10.01 -4.59 -15.43
C ASN A 104 -11.28 -5.08 -14.70
N THR A 105 -11.15 -5.69 -13.52
CA THR A 105 -12.28 -6.30 -12.80
C THR A 105 -12.46 -5.74 -11.39
N TRP A 106 -11.90 -4.54 -11.14
CA TRP A 106 -12.19 -3.78 -9.93
C TRP A 106 -13.70 -3.49 -9.82
N ALA A 107 -14.24 -3.63 -8.60
CA ALA A 107 -15.64 -3.37 -8.35
C ALA A 107 -15.99 -1.88 -8.56
N THR A 108 -17.20 -1.61 -9.07
CA THR A 108 -17.71 -0.24 -9.21
C THR A 108 -18.06 0.40 -7.86
N ALA A 109 -18.34 -0.42 -6.86
CA ALA A 109 -18.49 -0.02 -5.47
C ALA A 109 -17.86 -1.07 -4.55
N ILE A 110 -17.18 -0.62 -3.50
CA ILE A 110 -16.57 -1.48 -2.48
C ILE A 110 -17.23 -1.15 -1.15
N HIS A 111 -17.98 -2.11 -0.62
CA HIS A 111 -18.81 -1.94 0.57
C HIS A 111 -18.11 -2.44 1.83
N ASP A 112 -18.73 -2.18 2.98
CA ASP A 112 -18.37 -2.76 4.27
C ASP A 112 -16.93 -2.48 4.73
N ILE A 113 -16.36 -1.34 4.33
CA ILE A 113 -15.04 -0.91 4.79
C ILE A 113 -15.20 -0.21 6.14
N LYS A 114 -14.68 -0.78 7.22
CA LYS A 114 -14.85 -0.22 8.57
C LYS A 114 -13.59 0.47 9.07
N VAL A 115 -13.72 1.73 9.47
CA VAL A 115 -12.63 2.52 10.06
C VAL A 115 -13.18 3.33 11.22
N ASP A 116 -12.54 3.22 12.38
CA ASP A 116 -12.95 3.91 13.61
C ASP A 116 -14.46 3.79 13.94
N GLY A 117 -15.01 2.59 13.73
CA GLY A 117 -16.44 2.30 13.98
C GLY A 117 -17.41 2.82 12.91
N ILE A 118 -16.94 3.59 11.92
CA ILE A 118 -17.74 4.05 10.78
C ILE A 118 -17.59 3.07 9.62
N THR A 119 -18.70 2.75 8.97
CA THR A 119 -18.71 1.92 7.75
C THR A 119 -18.74 2.81 6.53
N TYR A 120 -17.79 2.62 5.62
CA TYR A 120 -17.62 3.35 4.38
C TYR A 120 -17.95 2.46 3.17
N THR A 121 -18.43 3.11 2.12
CA THR A 121 -18.47 2.60 0.76
C THR A 121 -17.55 3.46 -0.11
N LEU A 122 -16.71 2.80 -0.91
CA LEU A 122 -15.91 3.44 -1.96
C LEU A 122 -16.70 3.33 -3.26
N ASN A 123 -17.17 4.46 -3.78
CA ASN A 123 -17.91 4.50 -5.04
C ASN A 123 -17.00 4.99 -6.17
N ILE A 124 -17.03 4.33 -7.33
CA ILE A 124 -16.29 4.80 -8.49
C ILE A 124 -16.72 6.24 -8.85
N ARG A 125 -15.75 7.04 -9.26
CA ARG A 125 -15.96 8.42 -9.68
C ARG A 125 -15.78 8.58 -11.18
#